data_AF-A0A6N7G092-F1
#
_entry.id   AF-A0A6N7G092-F1
#
_cell.length_a   1.000
_cell.length_b   1.000
_cell.length_c   1.000
_cell.angle_alpha   90.00
_cell.angle_beta   90.00
_cell.angle_gamma   90.00
#
_symmetry.space_group_name_H-M   'P 1'
#
loop_
_entity.id
_entity.type
_entity.pdbx_description
1 polymer ?
#
loop_
_entity_poly.entity_id
_entity_poly.type
_entity_poly.pdbx_seq_one_letter_code
_entity_poly.pdbx_strand_id
1 'polypeptide(L)'
;MPSQLHEVLIELFHHRPALAAELLTTSLGVTVPTYQHARLESCELTDLAPTEYRADTVVVLTDNTGPVFAIIVEIQLGRDSDKRWSWP
;
A
#
# COMPACT_ATOMS: atom_id res chain seq x y z
N MET A 1 1.63 9.43 -12.20
CA MET A 1 1.65 9.00 -13.61
C MET A 1 2.56 7.79 -13.70
N PRO A 2 2.14 6.72 -14.40
CA PRO A 2 2.97 5.53 -14.58
C PRO A 2 4.27 5.95 -15.27
N SER A 3 5.39 5.61 -14.63
CA SER A 3 6.74 5.90 -15.09
C SER A 3 7.65 4.78 -14.60
N GLN A 4 8.82 4.59 -15.23
CA GLN A 4 9.74 3.54 -14.81
C GLN A 4 10.11 3.64 -13.32
N LEU A 5 10.26 4.86 -12.80
CA LEU A 5 10.52 5.06 -11.38
C LEU A 5 9.33 4.66 -10.50
N HIS A 6 8.10 4.95 -10.94
CA HIS A 6 6.87 4.53 -10.25
C HIS A 6 6.82 3.00 -10.13
N GLU A 7 6.98 2.29 -11.25
CA GLU A 7 6.91 0.83 -11.28
C GLU A 7 8.04 0.18 -10.46
N VAL A 8 9.27 0.69 -10.54
CA VAL A 8 10.40 0.14 -9.75
C VAL A 8 10.15 0.29 -8.25
N LEU A 9 9.53 1.39 -7.81
CA LEU A 9 9.21 1.57 -6.39
C LEU A 9 8.10 0.62 -5.92
N ILE A 10 7.10 0.34 -6.76
CA ILE A 10 6.09 -0.70 -6.50
C ILE A 10 6.79 -2.06 -6.32
N GLU A 11 7.69 -2.39 -7.23
CA GLU A 11 8.41 -3.67 -7.21
C GLU A 11 9.21 -3.90 -5.93
N LEU A 12 9.70 -2.85 -5.26
CA LEU A 12 10.36 -3.01 -3.95
C LEU A 12 9.42 -3.65 -2.91
N PHE A 13 8.15 -3.27 -2.91
CA PHE A 13 7.14 -3.82 -1.99
C PHE A 13 6.67 -5.21 -2.44
N HIS A 14 6.60 -5.46 -3.75
CA HIS A 14 6.32 -6.80 -4.25
C HIS A 14 7.40 -7.81 -3.84
N HIS A 15 8.67 -7.42 -3.92
CA HIS A 15 9.79 -8.28 -3.52
C HIS A 15 9.91 -8.45 -2.00
N ARG A 16 9.53 -7.44 -1.21
CA ARG A 16 9.63 -7.49 0.25
C ARG A 16 8.47 -6.75 0.95
N PRO A 17 7.29 -7.38 1.06
CA PRO A 17 6.10 -6.74 1.63
C PRO A 17 6.30 -6.18 3.06
N ALA A 18 7.18 -6.80 3.86
CA ALA A 18 7.51 -6.34 5.21
C ALA A 18 8.12 -4.93 5.26
N LEU A 19 8.68 -4.43 4.15
CA LEU A 19 9.19 -3.06 4.04
C LEU A 19 8.11 -2.02 4.39
N ALA A 20 6.83 -2.30 4.08
CA ALA A 20 5.74 -1.38 4.40
C ALA A 20 5.58 -1.17 5.92
N ALA A 21 5.62 -2.25 6.70
CA ALA A 21 5.54 -2.19 8.16
C ALA A 21 6.79 -1.56 8.79
N GLU A 22 7.96 -1.83 8.22
CA GLU A 22 9.22 -1.21 8.66
C GLU A 22 9.18 0.31 8.46
N LEU A 23 8.80 0.81 7.28
CA LEU A 23 8.73 2.25 7.03
C LEU A 23 7.74 2.95 7.97
N LEU A 24 6.59 2.33 8.25
CA LEU A 24 5.61 2.83 9.21
C LEU A 24 6.22 2.98 10.60
N THR A 25 6.93 1.96 11.08
CA THR A 25 7.51 1.97 12.43
C THR A 25 8.76 2.84 12.53
N THR A 26 9.73 2.67 11.63
CA THR A 26 11.06 3.30 11.73
C THR A 26 11.07 4.74 11.27
N SER A 27 10.28 5.08 10.26
CA SER A 27 10.34 6.40 9.60
C SER A 27 9.16 7.29 9.99
N LEU A 28 7.98 6.69 10.23
CA LEU A 28 6.76 7.42 10.54
C LEU A 28 6.34 7.30 12.01
N GLY A 29 6.99 6.44 12.80
CA GLY A 29 6.68 6.25 14.22
C GLY A 29 5.29 5.68 14.48
N VAL A 30 4.68 5.03 13.48
CA VAL A 30 3.36 4.40 13.60
C VAL A 30 3.52 3.05 14.29
N THR A 31 2.76 2.83 15.37
CA THR A 31 2.70 1.54 16.04
C THR A 31 2.03 0.51 15.13
N VAL A 32 2.76 -0.54 14.77
CA VAL A 32 2.25 -1.68 14.00
C VAL A 32 2.05 -2.87 14.95
N PRO A 33 0.93 -3.62 14.86
CA PRO A 33 0.72 -4.82 15.68
C PRO A 33 1.80 -5.87 15.46
N THR A 34 2.01 -6.76 16.44
CA THR A 34 2.86 -7.94 16.23
C THR A 34 2.27 -8.80 15.12
N TYR A 35 3.12 -9.20 14.16
CA TYR A 35 2.75 -10.03 13.02
C TYR A 35 3.85 -11.07 12.75
N GLN A 36 3.52 -12.10 11.97
CA GLN A 36 4.49 -13.13 11.56
C GLN A 36 4.80 -13.08 10.06
N HIS A 37 3.81 -12.71 9.25
CA HIS A 37 3.95 -12.65 7.81
C HIS A 37 3.40 -11.33 7.28
N ALA A 38 4.02 -10.83 6.21
CA ALA A 38 3.52 -9.73 5.40
C ALA A 38 3.34 -10.26 3.98
N ARG A 39 2.14 -10.12 3.42
CA ARG A 39 1.81 -10.62 2.08
C ARG A 39 1.08 -9.58 1.26
N LEU A 40 1.19 -9.69 -0.05
CA LEU A 40 0.41 -8.89 -0.99
C LEU A 40 -1.04 -9.40 -1.01
N GLU A 41 -1.99 -8.49 -1.11
CA GLU A 41 -3.41 -8.78 -1.33
C GLU A 41 -3.94 -8.00 -2.54
N SER A 42 -5.16 -8.32 -2.95
CA SER A 42 -5.81 -7.66 -4.09
C SER A 42 -5.81 -6.14 -3.93
N CYS A 43 -5.30 -5.45 -4.96
CA CYS A 43 -5.35 -3.99 -5.06
C CYS A 43 -6.68 -3.47 -5.63
N GLU A 44 -7.56 -4.36 -6.10
CA GLU A 44 -8.86 -4.01 -6.67
C GLU A 44 -9.91 -3.88 -5.56
N LEU A 45 -10.60 -2.74 -5.50
CA LEU A 45 -11.83 -2.58 -4.73
C LEU A 45 -13.02 -2.53 -5.68
N THR A 46 -13.87 -3.57 -5.63
CA THR A 46 -15.11 -3.61 -6.41
C THR A 46 -16.20 -2.83 -5.68
N ASP A 47 -16.26 -1.52 -5.91
CA ASP A 47 -17.44 -0.72 -5.57
C ASP A 47 -18.52 -0.90 -6.65
N LEU A 48 -19.79 -0.91 -6.28
CA LEU A 48 -20.93 -1.09 -7.20
C LEU A 48 -21.18 0.15 -8.08
N ALA A 49 -20.48 1.26 -7.80
CA ALA A 49 -20.39 2.41 -8.68
C ALA A 49 -19.19 2.26 -9.64
N PRO A 50 -19.27 2.72 -10.90
CA PRO A 50 -18.29 2.44 -11.96
C PRO A 50 -16.97 3.22 -11.83
N THR A 51 -16.38 3.27 -10.64
CA THR A 51 -15.04 3.80 -10.39
C THR A 51 -14.20 2.68 -9.84
N GLU A 52 -13.36 2.09 -10.69
CA GLU A 52 -12.35 1.12 -10.27
C GLU A 52 -11.31 1.85 -9.42
N TYR A 53 -11.25 1.54 -8.13
CA TYR A 53 -10.17 2.00 -7.26
C TYR A 53 -9.08 0.93 -7.25
N ARG A 54 -7.91 1.29 -7.76
CA ARG A 54 -6.72 0.45 -7.78
C ARG A 54 -5.63 1.08 -6.94
N ALA A 55 -5.25 0.39 -5.88
CA ALA A 55 -4.05 0.75 -5.14
C ALA A 55 -2.79 0.34 -5.93
N ASP A 56 -1.69 1.05 -5.74
CA ASP A 56 -0.40 0.60 -6.26
C ASP A 56 0.03 -0.73 -5.59
N THR A 57 -0.14 -0.84 -4.26
CA THR A 57 0.08 -2.10 -3.52
C THR A 57 -0.74 -2.17 -2.24
N VAL A 58 -1.32 -3.34 -1.96
CA VAL A 58 -1.93 -3.66 -0.66
C VAL A 58 -1.10 -4.73 0.05
N VAL A 59 -0.63 -4.41 1.25
CA VAL A 59 0.08 -5.35 2.13
C VAL A 59 -0.80 -5.68 3.33
N VAL A 60 -1.01 -6.97 3.57
CA VAL A 60 -1.69 -7.45 4.77
C VAL A 60 -0.69 -8.16 5.67
N LEU A 61 -0.67 -7.73 6.93
CA LEU A 61 0.08 -8.37 7.99
C LEU A 61 -0.79 -9.42 8.65
N THR A 62 -0.24 -10.62 8.85
CA THR A 62 -0.96 -11.74 9.43
C THR A 62 -0.18 -12.39 10.55
N ASP A 63 -0.91 -12.96 11.50
CA ASP A 63 -0.39 -13.88 12.51
C ASP A 63 -1.01 -15.28 12.34
N ASN A 64 -0.92 -16.13 13.37
CA ASN A 64 -1.48 -17.49 13.35
C ASN A 64 -3.03 -17.52 13.37
N THR A 65 -3.68 -16.41 13.71
CA THR A 65 -5.14 -16.30 13.84
C THR A 65 -5.77 -15.66 12.60
N GLY A 66 -5.01 -14.87 11.84
CA GLY A 66 -5.46 -14.29 10.58
C GLY A 66 -4.85 -12.90 10.31
N PRO A 67 -5.54 -12.08 9.49
CA PRO A 67 -5.17 -10.69 9.24
C PRO A 67 -5.27 -9.84 10.50
N VAL A 68 -4.20 -9.08 10.80
CA VAL A 68 -4.14 -8.20 11.97
C VAL A 68 -3.98 -6.73 11.59
N PHE A 69 -3.51 -6.44 10.37
CA PHE A 69 -3.31 -5.08 9.89
C PHE A 69 -3.25 -5.03 8.36
N ALA A 70 -3.76 -3.96 7.75
CA ALA A 70 -3.67 -3.74 6.31
C ALA A 70 -3.01 -2.38 6.04
N ILE A 71 -2.15 -2.35 5.03
CA ILE A 71 -1.38 -1.18 4.62
C ILE A 71 -1.59 -0.99 3.13
N ILE A 72 -2.04 0.20 2.75
CA ILE A 72 -2.12 0.63 1.35
C ILE A 72 -0.90 1.50 1.08
N VAL A 73 -0.12 1.13 0.06
CA VAL A 73 1.05 1.88 -0.38
C VAL A 73 0.71 2.53 -1.71
N GLU A 74 0.87 3.84 -1.78
CA GLU A 74 0.66 4.64 -3.00
C GLU A 74 1.95 5.41 -3.32
N ILE A 75 2.52 5.16 -4.49
CA ILE A 75 3.75 5.80 -4.93
C ILE A 75 3.42 7.17 -5.52
N GLN A 76 3.94 8.21 -4.87
CA GLN A 76 3.77 9.59 -5.30
C GLN A 76 5.13 10.22 -5.58
N LEU A 77 5.44 10.40 -6.87
CA LEU A 77 6.73 10.99 -7.30
C LEU A 77 6.79 12.51 -7.13
N GLY A 78 5.66 13.13 -6.82
CA GLY A 78 5.55 14.56 -6.60
C GLY A 78 4.21 14.91 -5.97
N ARG A 79 4.13 16.12 -5.41
CA ARG A 79 2.86 16.69 -4.99
C ARG A 79 2.14 17.24 -6.21
N ASP A 80 0.92 16.77 -6.40
CA ASP A 80 -0.02 17.32 -7.37
C ASP A 80 -1.12 18.05 -6.58
N SER A 81 -1.21 19.37 -6.76
CA SER A 81 -2.20 20.21 -6.07
C SER A 81 -3.63 19.94 -6.53
N ASP A 82 -3.78 19.46 -7.76
CA ASP A 82 -5.07 19.19 -8.39
C ASP A 82 -5.59 17.82 -7.97
N LYS A 83 -4.74 17.00 -7.36
CA LYS A 83 -5.07 15.66 -6.87
C LYS A 83 -6.17 15.62 -5.80
N ARG A 84 -6.33 16.70 -5.04
CA ARG A 84 -7.43 16.83 -4.05
C ARG A 84 -8.78 17.05 -4.72
N TRP A 85 -8.80 17.50 -5.97
CA TRP A 85 -9.99 17.80 -6.75
C TRP A 85 -10.31 16.71 -7.79
N SER A 86 -9.40 15.75 -7.98
CA SER A 86 -9.55 14.61 -8.89
C SER A 86 -9.67 13.25 -8.19
N TRP A 87 -9.53 13.24 -6.86
CA TRP A 87 -10.10 12.21 -6.00
C TRP A 87 -11.63 12.41 -5.91
N PRO A 88 -12.42 11.34 -5.64
CA PRO A 88 -13.76 11.52 -5.09
C PRO A 88 -13.71 12.26 -3.74
#